data_AF-A0A952QQV5-F1
#
_entry.id   AF-A0A952QQV5-F1
#
_cell.length_a   1.000
_cell.length_b   1.000
_cell.length_c   1.000
_cell.angle_alpha   90.00
_cell.angle_beta   90.00
_cell.angle_gamma   90.00
#
_symmetry.space_group_name_H-M   'P 1'
#
loop_
_entity.id
_entity.type
_entity.pdbx_description
1 polymer ?
#
loop_
_entity_poly.entity_id
_entity_poly.type
_entity_poly.pdbx_seq_one_letter_code
_entity_poly.pdbx_strand_id
1 'polypeptide(L)'
;MLLSFVIVYLACSVGIGLYAATRVHNTKDFAVAGRSLPLPVVTATVFATWFGAETVLGISATFVKDGLRAVVADPFGSSLCLILAGLWFARRLYRLNLLTIGDFYRLRYNRAVEVLCTLCIVASYLGWVSAQIKALGLVFNVVTDGAMSQSAGMVLGAVIVLTYTTFGGMFSVAILDFVQITIIMGGMLYIGSVISGLAGGVGTVVTHAAEAGKLDFFPPAQIEAWIPFVGAWVTMMFGSIPQQDVFQRITSARNEDTAVRGSVLGGTLYFVFAFVPMFLAYSATLIDPAQVAGLLERDSQLILPTLIVQHTPMAAQIIFFGALLSAIMSCSSATLLAPSVAFSENIVKSLMPTISDRGLLAVMRSVLAGFTALVLLFALNSEASIFKMVESAYKVTLVAAFVPLLAGLYWTRATTQGAICAIVSGLTTWLVLEGTVTPDHVWPPQLVGVLMAAGGMVVGSLLPQWITHPATIEAPVGHRSHSMPVESHTGTHPLP
;
A
#
# COMPACT_ATOMS: atom_id res chain seq x y z
N MET A 1 7.93 -31.88 3.58
CA MET A 1 6.64 -31.53 4.22
C MET A 1 6.33 -30.04 4.15
N LEU A 2 7.27 -29.13 4.46
CA LEU A 2 7.05 -27.67 4.41
C LEU A 2 6.68 -27.20 3.00
N LEU A 3 7.48 -27.61 2.00
CA LEU A 3 7.21 -27.32 0.59
C LEU A 3 5.82 -27.82 0.14
N SER A 4 5.43 -29.04 0.56
CA SER A 4 4.11 -29.60 0.24
C SER A 4 2.98 -28.76 0.82
N PHE A 5 3.13 -28.27 2.06
CA PHE A 5 2.16 -27.36 2.66
C PHE A 5 2.09 -26.03 1.91
N VAL A 6 3.23 -25.45 1.56
CA VAL A 6 3.28 -24.21 0.76
C VAL A 6 2.56 -24.40 -0.57
N ILE A 7 2.79 -25.51 -1.28
CA ILE A 7 2.09 -25.81 -2.54
C ILE A 7 0.58 -25.91 -2.32
N VAL A 8 0.12 -26.62 -1.29
CA VAL A 8 -1.30 -26.75 -0.97
C VAL A 8 -1.91 -25.40 -0.62
N TYR A 9 -1.23 -24.60 0.21
CA TYR A 9 -1.67 -23.27 0.60
C TYR A 9 -1.81 -22.34 -0.62
N LEU A 10 -0.82 -22.34 -1.51
CA LEU A 10 -0.85 -21.56 -2.74
C LEU A 10 -1.99 -22.01 -3.66
N ALA A 11 -2.17 -23.32 -3.82
CA ALA A 11 -3.26 -23.88 -4.62
C ALA A 11 -4.64 -23.50 -4.05
N CYS A 12 -4.83 -23.58 -2.73
CA CYS A 12 -6.04 -23.14 -2.06
C CYS A 12 -6.30 -21.64 -2.25
N SER A 13 -5.27 -20.80 -2.10
CA SER A 13 -5.39 -19.35 -2.26
C SER A 13 -5.75 -18.97 -3.70
N VAL A 14 -5.07 -19.57 -4.69
CA VAL A 14 -5.41 -19.40 -6.10
C VAL A 14 -6.83 -19.90 -6.38
N GLY A 15 -7.21 -21.05 -5.84
CA GLY A 15 -8.55 -21.62 -5.98
C GLY A 15 -9.66 -20.72 -5.45
N ILE A 16 -9.50 -20.14 -4.25
CA ILE A 16 -10.43 -19.17 -3.66
C ILE A 16 -10.51 -17.93 -4.55
N GLY A 17 -9.36 -17.41 -4.99
CA GLY A 17 -9.30 -16.22 -5.84
C GLY A 17 -10.01 -16.42 -7.20
N LEU A 18 -9.81 -17.58 -7.84
CA LEU A 18 -10.45 -17.94 -9.10
C LEU A 18 -11.95 -18.22 -8.93
N TYR A 19 -12.36 -18.85 -7.82
CA TYR A 19 -13.78 -19.02 -7.50
C TYR A 19 -14.47 -17.67 -7.31
N ALA A 20 -13.87 -16.76 -6.54
CA ALA A 20 -14.39 -15.41 -6.36
C ALA A 20 -14.41 -14.61 -7.67
N ALA A 21 -13.52 -14.91 -8.62
CA ALA A 21 -13.49 -14.26 -9.93
C ALA A 21 -14.75 -14.51 -10.77
N THR A 22 -15.50 -15.60 -10.50
CA THR A 22 -16.79 -15.87 -11.14
C THR A 22 -17.85 -14.80 -10.84
N ARG A 23 -17.62 -13.93 -9.84
CA ARG A 23 -18.51 -12.82 -9.48
C ARG A 23 -18.18 -11.52 -10.21
N VAL A 24 -17.10 -11.46 -10.99
CA VAL A 24 -16.63 -10.23 -11.65
C VAL A 24 -17.11 -10.17 -13.09
N HIS A 25 -18.05 -9.27 -13.37
CA HIS A 25 -18.71 -9.21 -14.68
C HIS A 25 -18.45 -7.91 -15.46
N ASN A 26 -18.09 -6.83 -14.77
CA ASN A 26 -17.93 -5.49 -15.32
C ASN A 26 -16.77 -4.74 -14.64
N THR A 27 -16.46 -3.54 -15.15
CA THR A 27 -15.36 -2.70 -14.63
C THR A 27 -15.55 -2.33 -13.16
N LYS A 28 -16.79 -2.06 -12.72
CA LYS A 28 -17.09 -1.65 -11.34
C LYS A 28 -16.86 -2.80 -10.35
N ASP A 29 -17.19 -4.04 -10.73
CA ASP A 29 -16.89 -5.22 -9.92
C ASP A 29 -15.38 -5.43 -9.81
N PHE A 30 -14.67 -5.29 -10.93
CA PHE A 30 -13.22 -5.48 -11.00
C PHE A 30 -12.44 -4.40 -10.22
N ALA A 31 -12.86 -3.14 -10.31
CA ALA A 31 -12.17 -2.02 -9.67
C ALA A 31 -12.56 -1.83 -8.20
N VAL A 32 -13.84 -1.90 -7.85
CA VAL A 32 -14.32 -1.50 -6.51
C VAL A 32 -15.28 -2.50 -5.86
N ALA A 33 -15.32 -3.76 -6.33
CA ALA A 33 -16.19 -4.82 -5.80
C ALA A 33 -17.67 -4.39 -5.69
N GLY A 34 -18.13 -3.61 -6.68
CA GLY A 34 -19.51 -3.12 -6.71
C GLY A 34 -19.87 -2.10 -5.62
N ARG A 35 -18.91 -1.68 -4.77
CA ARG A 35 -19.15 -0.84 -3.58
C ARG A 35 -20.06 -1.51 -2.55
N SER A 36 -19.80 -2.78 -2.29
CA SER A 36 -20.69 -3.64 -1.48
C SER A 36 -20.03 -4.21 -0.23
N LEU A 37 -18.75 -3.91 0.00
CA LEU A 37 -17.97 -4.60 1.03
C LEU A 37 -18.43 -4.21 2.45
N PRO A 38 -18.74 -5.19 3.32
CA PRO A 38 -19.10 -4.94 4.71
C PRO A 38 -17.88 -4.59 5.56
N LEU A 39 -18.11 -4.01 6.74
CA LEU A 39 -17.06 -3.50 7.62
C LEU A 39 -15.94 -4.50 7.97
N PRO A 40 -16.22 -5.78 8.31
CA PRO A 40 -15.14 -6.72 8.59
C PRO A 40 -14.21 -6.96 7.38
N VAL A 41 -14.78 -6.98 6.18
CA VAL A 41 -14.02 -7.18 4.93
C VAL A 41 -13.23 -5.92 4.58
N VAL A 42 -13.79 -4.72 4.74
CA VAL A 42 -13.04 -3.46 4.53
C VAL A 42 -11.89 -3.34 5.54
N THR A 43 -12.13 -3.68 6.80
CA THR A 43 -11.09 -3.68 7.84
C THR A 43 -9.97 -4.67 7.51
N ALA A 44 -10.34 -5.90 7.11
CA ALA A 44 -9.37 -6.92 6.73
C ALA A 44 -8.54 -6.53 5.51
N THR A 45 -9.19 -5.98 4.48
CA THR A 45 -8.51 -5.54 3.25
C THR A 45 -7.57 -4.38 3.48
N VAL A 46 -7.95 -3.39 4.30
CA VAL A 46 -7.07 -2.29 4.68
C VAL A 46 -5.85 -2.81 5.42
N PHE A 47 -6.04 -3.70 6.41
CA PHE A 47 -4.94 -4.34 7.12
C PHE A 47 -4.03 -5.14 6.19
N ALA A 48 -4.59 -6.06 5.42
CA ALA A 48 -3.83 -7.05 4.66
C ALA A 48 -3.10 -6.43 3.46
N THR A 49 -3.65 -5.35 2.88
CA THR A 49 -2.97 -4.58 1.83
C THR A 49 -1.68 -3.95 2.34
N TRP A 50 -1.62 -3.53 3.61
CA TRP A 50 -0.47 -2.84 4.19
C TRP A 50 0.45 -3.77 4.97
N PHE A 51 -0.08 -4.87 5.51
CA PHE A 51 0.67 -5.91 6.20
C PHE A 51 1.31 -6.88 5.18
N GLY A 52 2.37 -6.43 4.51
CA GLY A 52 3.11 -7.20 3.48
C GLY A 52 4.54 -7.57 3.88
N ALA A 53 5.39 -7.87 2.89
CA ALA A 53 6.80 -8.21 3.12
C ALA A 53 7.59 -7.11 3.82
N GLU A 54 7.27 -5.85 3.54
CA GLU A 54 7.88 -4.70 4.20
C GLU A 54 7.73 -4.83 5.72
N THR A 55 6.51 -5.01 6.22
CA THR A 55 6.26 -5.13 7.66
C THR A 55 6.95 -6.33 8.28
N VAL A 56 6.93 -7.48 7.58
CA VAL A 56 7.40 -8.73 8.17
C VAL A 56 8.92 -8.92 8.05
N LEU A 57 9.52 -8.52 6.94
CA LEU A 57 10.94 -8.76 6.62
C LEU A 57 11.76 -7.47 6.53
N GLY A 58 11.17 -6.35 6.09
CA GLY A 58 11.87 -5.08 5.93
C GLY A 58 12.05 -4.31 7.24
N ILE A 59 10.93 -3.99 7.90
CA ILE A 59 10.90 -3.21 9.14
C ILE A 59 11.53 -3.99 10.27
N SER A 60 11.21 -5.28 10.37
CA SER A 60 11.76 -6.15 11.42
C SER A 60 13.30 -6.20 11.35
N ALA A 61 13.87 -6.31 10.15
CA ALA A 61 15.31 -6.23 9.92
C ALA A 61 15.88 -4.84 10.25
N THR A 62 15.19 -3.77 9.83
CA THR A 62 15.59 -2.39 10.10
C THR A 62 15.56 -2.08 11.61
N PHE A 63 14.57 -2.58 12.34
CA PHE A 63 14.47 -2.47 13.78
C PHE A 63 15.63 -3.17 14.49
N VAL A 64 15.99 -4.38 14.07
CA VAL A 64 17.16 -5.09 14.62
C VAL A 64 18.43 -4.27 14.43
N LYS A 65 18.62 -3.68 13.24
CA LYS A 65 19.81 -2.90 12.89
C LYS A 65 19.86 -1.55 13.60
N ASP A 66 18.81 -0.76 13.48
CA ASP A 66 18.84 0.68 13.75
C ASP A 66 17.81 1.14 14.82
N GLY A 67 16.99 0.22 15.34
CA GLY A 67 16.03 0.48 16.42
C GLY A 67 14.74 1.19 15.98
N LEU A 68 13.93 1.59 16.95
CA LEU A 68 12.57 2.10 16.76
C LEU A 68 12.54 3.45 16.02
N ARG A 69 13.58 4.27 16.20
CA ARG A 69 13.74 5.55 15.51
C ARG A 69 13.83 5.40 13.99
N ALA A 70 14.47 4.34 13.51
CA ALA A 70 14.69 4.12 12.08
C ALA A 70 13.43 3.61 11.34
N VAL A 71 12.42 3.17 12.08
CA VAL A 71 11.15 2.65 11.56
C VAL A 71 10.01 3.66 11.77
N VAL A 72 10.32 4.95 11.84
CA VAL A 72 9.30 6.01 11.98
C VAL A 72 8.39 6.09 10.75
N ALA A 73 8.91 5.76 9.56
CA ALA A 73 8.10 5.71 8.34
C ALA A 73 7.00 4.64 8.46
N ASP A 74 7.35 3.42 8.87
CA ASP A 74 6.44 2.29 9.02
C ASP A 74 6.86 1.49 10.27
N PRO A 75 5.98 1.28 11.27
CA PRO A 75 4.50 1.38 11.21
C PRO A 75 3.88 2.72 11.56
N PHE A 76 4.64 3.69 12.06
CA PHE A 76 4.05 4.91 12.61
C PHE A 76 3.45 5.81 11.52
N GLY A 77 4.17 6.06 10.41
CA GLY A 77 3.66 6.86 9.30
C GLY A 77 2.56 6.15 8.52
N SER A 78 2.77 4.88 8.15
CA SER A 78 1.80 4.08 7.38
C SER A 78 0.46 3.87 8.11
N SER A 79 0.48 3.54 9.40
CA SER A 79 -0.76 3.42 10.18
C SER A 79 -1.50 4.75 10.30
N LEU A 80 -0.76 5.84 10.52
CA LEU A 80 -1.33 7.17 10.62
C LEU A 80 -1.92 7.62 9.28
N CYS A 81 -1.29 7.29 8.14
CA CYS A 81 -1.90 7.47 6.83
C CYS A 81 -3.30 6.85 6.76
N LEU A 82 -3.44 5.58 7.12
CA LEU A 82 -4.72 4.86 7.05
C LEU A 82 -5.79 5.46 7.96
N ILE A 83 -5.39 5.84 9.19
CA ILE A 83 -6.29 6.48 10.15
C ILE A 83 -6.72 7.86 9.66
N LEU A 84 -5.79 8.69 9.19
CA LEU A 84 -6.07 10.03 8.68
C LEU A 84 -6.89 9.99 7.38
N ALA A 85 -6.59 9.06 6.47
CA ALA A 85 -7.37 8.82 5.27
C ALA A 85 -8.82 8.48 5.63
N GLY A 86 -9.02 7.63 6.65
CA GLY A 86 -10.34 7.31 7.20
C GLY A 86 -11.05 8.53 7.79
N LEU A 87 -10.41 9.26 8.70
CA LEU A 87 -11.03 10.36 9.45
C LEU A 87 -11.31 11.59 8.60
N TRP A 88 -10.41 11.94 7.69
CA TRP A 88 -10.47 13.20 6.96
C TRP A 88 -10.89 13.01 5.49
N PHE A 89 -10.36 12.01 4.79
CA PHE A 89 -10.54 11.92 3.34
C PHE A 89 -11.73 11.03 2.93
N ALA A 90 -11.99 9.95 3.68
CA ALA A 90 -12.88 8.88 3.25
C ALA A 90 -14.29 9.34 2.93
N ARG A 91 -14.95 10.09 3.82
CA ARG A 91 -16.33 10.55 3.61
C ARG A 91 -16.46 11.43 2.37
N ARG A 92 -15.52 12.35 2.15
CA ARG A 92 -15.57 13.27 1.00
C ARG A 92 -15.35 12.54 -0.31
N LEU A 93 -14.32 11.70 -0.37
CA LEU A 93 -13.98 10.92 -1.55
C LEU A 93 -15.06 9.87 -1.87
N TYR A 94 -15.63 9.23 -0.84
CA TYR A 94 -16.69 8.23 -1.00
C TYR A 94 -17.92 8.79 -1.71
N ARG A 95 -18.35 10.01 -1.35
CA ARG A 95 -19.55 10.68 -1.88
C ARG A 95 -19.44 11.08 -3.35
N LEU A 96 -18.22 11.21 -3.88
CA LEU A 96 -18.01 11.57 -5.29
C LEU A 96 -18.32 10.41 -6.26
N ASN A 97 -18.45 9.19 -5.75
CA ASN A 97 -18.79 8.00 -6.54
C ASN A 97 -17.88 7.78 -7.76
N LEU A 98 -16.58 7.99 -7.58
CA LEU A 98 -15.56 7.82 -8.62
C LEU A 98 -14.94 6.41 -8.57
N LEU A 99 -14.35 5.98 -9.69
CA LEU A 99 -13.61 4.71 -9.78
C LEU A 99 -12.16 4.87 -9.33
N THR A 100 -11.55 6.02 -9.61
CA THR A 100 -10.15 6.30 -9.32
C THR A 100 -9.95 7.63 -8.61
N ILE A 101 -8.82 7.75 -7.91
CA ILE A 101 -8.36 9.04 -7.39
C ILE A 101 -7.95 10.00 -8.53
N GLY A 102 -7.55 9.45 -9.69
CA GLY A 102 -7.32 10.23 -10.91
C GLY A 102 -8.56 11.01 -11.34
N ASP A 103 -9.73 10.39 -11.27
CA ASP A 103 -11.00 11.04 -11.62
C ASP A 103 -11.28 12.24 -10.71
N PHE A 104 -10.85 12.19 -9.44
CA PHE A 104 -10.97 13.33 -8.53
C PHE A 104 -10.12 14.51 -9.04
N TYR A 105 -8.87 14.27 -9.43
CA TYR A 105 -8.01 15.33 -9.97
C TYR A 105 -8.57 15.91 -11.26
N ARG A 106 -9.17 15.09 -12.12
CA ARG A 106 -9.86 15.54 -13.33
C ARG A 106 -11.04 16.44 -13.00
N LEU A 107 -11.88 15.98 -12.08
CA LEU A 107 -13.10 16.64 -11.66
C LEU A 107 -12.80 17.98 -10.98
N ARG A 108 -11.78 18.00 -10.11
CA ARG A 108 -11.43 19.17 -9.30
C ARG A 108 -10.59 20.18 -10.08
N TYR A 109 -9.71 19.73 -10.97
CA TYR A 109 -8.75 20.57 -11.67
C TYR A 109 -8.91 20.44 -13.18
N ASN A 110 -8.23 19.52 -13.83
CA ASN A 110 -8.44 19.25 -15.26
C ASN A 110 -7.71 17.95 -15.65
N ARG A 111 -7.76 17.65 -16.96
CA ARG A 111 -7.08 16.51 -17.56
C ARG A 111 -5.56 16.50 -17.35
N ALA A 112 -4.90 17.66 -17.36
CA ALA A 112 -3.45 17.71 -17.18
C ALA A 112 -3.04 17.26 -15.77
N VAL A 113 -3.72 17.76 -14.74
CA VAL A 113 -3.46 17.37 -13.35
C VAL A 113 -3.80 15.89 -13.12
N GLU A 114 -4.91 15.39 -13.68
CA GLU A 114 -5.24 13.96 -13.66
C GLU A 114 -4.09 13.10 -14.21
N VAL A 115 -3.63 13.39 -15.44
CA VAL A 115 -2.60 12.58 -16.09
C VAL A 115 -1.30 12.61 -15.29
N LEU A 116 -0.85 13.80 -14.87
CA LEU A 116 0.39 13.95 -14.12
C LEU A 116 0.35 13.20 -12.78
N CYS A 117 -0.73 13.38 -12.01
CA CYS A 117 -0.90 12.68 -10.73
C CYS A 117 -1.02 11.17 -10.92
N THR A 118 -1.83 10.70 -11.87
CA THR A 118 -1.98 9.26 -12.12
C THR A 118 -0.66 8.62 -12.52
N LEU A 119 0.13 9.24 -13.41
CA LEU A 119 1.43 8.69 -13.81
C LEU A 119 2.40 8.63 -12.62
N CYS A 120 2.42 9.65 -11.76
CA CYS A 120 3.24 9.65 -10.54
C CYS A 120 2.82 8.54 -9.57
N ILE A 121 1.50 8.36 -9.38
CA ILE A 121 0.95 7.30 -8.53
C ILE A 121 1.30 5.91 -9.11
N VAL A 122 1.08 5.68 -10.41
CA VAL A 122 1.42 4.41 -11.06
C VAL A 122 2.92 4.11 -10.97
N ALA A 123 3.77 5.12 -11.17
CA ALA A 123 5.22 4.97 -11.04
C ALA A 123 5.64 4.58 -9.60
N SER A 124 4.98 5.14 -8.57
CA SER A 124 5.27 4.78 -7.17
C SER A 124 5.04 3.29 -6.89
N TYR A 125 3.99 2.69 -7.44
CA TYR A 125 3.71 1.26 -7.23
C TYR A 125 4.82 0.34 -7.75
N LEU A 126 5.67 0.79 -8.69
CA LEU A 126 6.78 -0.01 -9.17
C LEU A 126 7.73 -0.39 -8.02
N GLY A 127 8.09 0.56 -7.16
CA GLY A 127 8.96 0.29 -6.01
C GLY A 127 8.30 -0.64 -5.00
N TRP A 128 7.04 -0.37 -4.65
CA TRP A 128 6.33 -1.13 -3.62
C TRP A 128 6.07 -2.58 -4.03
N VAL A 129 5.48 -2.80 -5.20
CA VAL A 129 5.15 -4.16 -5.66
C VAL A 129 6.43 -4.97 -5.89
N SER A 130 7.48 -4.36 -6.44
CA SER A 130 8.75 -5.07 -6.66
C SER A 130 9.38 -5.54 -5.35
N ALA A 131 9.20 -4.80 -4.26
CA ALA A 131 9.64 -5.21 -2.93
C ALA A 131 8.91 -6.49 -2.47
N GLN A 132 7.61 -6.62 -2.77
CA GLN A 132 6.84 -7.83 -2.48
C GLN A 132 7.29 -9.03 -3.34
N ILE A 133 7.55 -8.80 -4.63
CA ILE A 133 8.04 -9.86 -5.53
C ILE A 133 9.42 -10.36 -5.11
N LYS A 134 10.35 -9.47 -4.70
CA LYS A 134 11.64 -9.87 -4.11
C LYS A 134 11.46 -10.75 -2.88
N ALA A 135 10.53 -10.37 -2.00
CA ALA A 135 10.24 -11.14 -0.80
C ALA A 135 9.70 -12.54 -1.09
N LEU A 136 8.82 -12.70 -2.10
CA LEU A 136 8.39 -14.03 -2.55
C LEU A 136 9.59 -14.86 -3.03
N GLY A 137 10.50 -14.25 -3.79
CA GLY A 137 11.74 -14.89 -4.22
C GLY A 137 12.59 -15.40 -3.07
N LEU A 138 12.82 -14.54 -2.07
CA LEU A 138 13.55 -14.87 -0.85
C LEU A 138 12.87 -16.00 -0.08
N VAL A 139 11.56 -15.90 0.16
CA VAL A 139 10.81 -16.92 0.92
C VAL A 139 10.85 -18.26 0.22
N PHE A 140 10.65 -18.30 -1.10
CA PHE A 140 10.71 -19.57 -1.80
C PHE A 140 12.12 -20.16 -1.87
N ASN A 141 13.16 -19.33 -1.98
CA ASN A 141 14.55 -19.80 -1.87
C ASN A 141 14.81 -20.45 -0.51
N VAL A 142 14.35 -19.83 0.59
CA VAL A 142 14.51 -20.36 1.95
C VAL A 142 13.71 -21.65 2.15
N VAL A 143 12.44 -21.70 1.74
CA VAL A 143 11.58 -22.88 1.92
C VAL A 143 12.04 -24.09 1.09
N THR A 144 12.74 -23.84 -0.01
CA THR A 144 13.31 -24.89 -0.88
C THR A 144 14.76 -25.24 -0.50
N ASP A 145 15.28 -24.69 0.60
CA ASP A 145 16.66 -24.90 1.06
C ASP A 145 17.69 -24.62 -0.05
N GLY A 146 17.48 -23.51 -0.77
CA GLY A 146 18.35 -23.08 -1.87
C GLY A 146 18.16 -23.82 -3.19
N ALA A 147 17.31 -24.86 -3.26
CA ALA A 147 17.09 -25.61 -4.50
C ALA A 147 16.47 -24.75 -5.62
N MET A 148 15.73 -23.69 -5.26
CA MET A 148 15.27 -22.66 -6.18
C MET A 148 16.00 -21.35 -5.92
N SER A 149 16.56 -20.73 -6.97
CA SER A 149 17.17 -19.40 -6.85
C SER A 149 16.12 -18.33 -6.52
N GLN A 150 16.55 -17.24 -5.88
CA GLN A 150 15.64 -16.13 -5.58
C GLN A 150 14.98 -15.58 -6.84
N SER A 151 15.73 -15.40 -7.94
CA SER A 151 15.19 -14.92 -9.22
C SER A 151 14.10 -15.85 -9.78
N ALA A 152 14.28 -17.16 -9.72
CA ALA A 152 13.25 -18.12 -10.14
C ALA A 152 12.02 -18.05 -9.21
N GLY A 153 12.23 -17.88 -7.91
CA GLY A 153 11.14 -17.65 -6.96
C GLY A 153 10.37 -16.35 -7.22
N MET A 154 11.04 -15.28 -7.64
CA MET A 154 10.40 -14.02 -8.03
C MET A 154 9.49 -14.19 -9.24
N VAL A 155 9.95 -14.90 -10.27
CA VAL A 155 9.16 -15.22 -11.46
C VAL A 155 7.93 -16.03 -11.08
N LEU A 156 8.11 -17.09 -10.28
CA LEU A 156 7.02 -17.94 -9.82
C LEU A 156 5.99 -17.13 -8.99
N GLY A 157 6.47 -16.32 -8.05
CA GLY A 157 5.62 -15.46 -7.22
C GLY A 157 4.81 -14.48 -8.05
N ALA A 158 5.44 -13.81 -9.01
CA ALA A 158 4.77 -12.90 -9.94
C ALA A 158 3.68 -13.60 -10.74
N VAL A 159 3.95 -14.80 -11.28
CA VAL A 159 2.95 -15.58 -12.05
C VAL A 159 1.77 -15.99 -11.18
N ILE A 160 2.01 -16.44 -9.95
CA ILE A 160 0.95 -16.84 -9.03
C ILE A 160 0.04 -15.66 -8.71
N VAL A 161 0.62 -14.53 -8.28
CA VAL A 161 -0.16 -13.33 -7.92
C VAL A 161 -0.89 -12.78 -9.13
N LEU A 162 -0.23 -12.71 -10.29
CA LEU A 162 -0.83 -12.26 -11.54
C LEU A 162 -2.08 -13.07 -11.88
N THR A 163 -2.03 -14.39 -11.74
CA THR A 163 -3.09 -15.30 -12.15
C THR A 163 -4.42 -14.94 -11.49
N TYR A 164 -4.52 -15.02 -10.17
CA TYR A 164 -5.81 -14.78 -9.52
C TYR A 164 -6.21 -13.29 -9.50
N THR A 165 -5.25 -12.36 -9.52
CA THR A 165 -5.55 -10.92 -9.54
C THR A 165 -6.14 -10.50 -10.88
N THR A 166 -5.63 -11.04 -12.00
CA THR A 166 -6.13 -10.73 -13.35
C THR A 166 -7.58 -11.15 -13.53
N PHE A 167 -7.96 -12.33 -13.04
CA PHE A 167 -9.35 -12.79 -13.19
C PHE A 167 -10.26 -12.14 -12.16
N GLY A 168 -9.79 -12.00 -10.92
CA GLY A 168 -10.61 -11.73 -9.75
C GLY A 168 -10.79 -10.27 -9.33
N GLY A 169 -9.89 -9.37 -9.73
CA GLY A 169 -9.96 -7.96 -9.37
C GLY A 169 -10.18 -7.71 -7.88
N MET A 170 -10.84 -6.59 -7.55
CA MET A 170 -11.09 -6.13 -6.19
C MET A 170 -11.86 -7.15 -5.35
N PHE A 171 -12.84 -7.82 -5.96
CA PHE A 171 -13.71 -8.75 -5.24
C PHE A 171 -12.92 -9.98 -4.74
N SER A 172 -12.12 -10.60 -5.60
CA SER A 172 -11.28 -11.73 -5.17
C SER A 172 -10.22 -11.32 -4.16
N VAL A 173 -9.60 -10.15 -4.34
CA VAL A 173 -8.66 -9.60 -3.37
C VAL A 173 -9.35 -9.44 -2.01
N ALA A 174 -10.57 -8.89 -1.99
CA ALA A 174 -11.29 -8.66 -0.73
C ALA A 174 -11.63 -9.96 0.03
N ILE A 175 -12.02 -11.01 -0.68
CA ILE A 175 -12.30 -12.31 -0.07
C ILE A 175 -11.01 -12.98 0.43
N LEU A 176 -9.94 -12.92 -0.36
CA LEU A 176 -8.65 -13.47 0.04
C LEU A 176 -8.10 -12.77 1.27
N ASP A 177 -8.12 -11.43 1.30
CA ASP A 177 -7.67 -10.64 2.44
C ASP A 177 -8.44 -11.01 3.72
N PHE A 178 -9.75 -11.21 3.62
CA PHE A 178 -10.58 -11.60 4.76
C PHE A 178 -10.27 -13.03 5.28
N VAL A 179 -9.89 -13.95 4.41
CA VAL A 179 -9.45 -15.29 4.82
C VAL A 179 -8.03 -15.24 5.38
N GLN A 180 -7.13 -14.55 4.69
CA GLN A 180 -5.70 -14.49 4.96
C GLN A 180 -5.38 -13.73 6.24
N ILE A 181 -6.14 -12.69 6.61
CA ILE A 181 -5.92 -11.98 7.88
C ILE A 181 -5.97 -12.92 9.09
N THR A 182 -6.84 -13.93 9.07
CA THR A 182 -6.93 -14.91 10.18
C THR A 182 -5.66 -15.76 10.27
N ILE A 183 -5.13 -16.17 9.10
CA ILE A 183 -3.89 -16.97 9.01
C ILE A 183 -2.69 -16.11 9.44
N ILE A 184 -2.63 -14.86 9.00
CA ILE A 184 -1.57 -13.91 9.35
C ILE A 184 -1.58 -13.65 10.86
N MET A 185 -2.72 -13.22 11.39
CA MET A 185 -2.81 -12.83 12.80
C MET A 185 -2.63 -14.03 13.74
N GLY A 186 -3.36 -15.12 13.50
CA GLY A 186 -3.25 -16.32 14.31
C GLY A 186 -1.86 -16.95 14.20
N GLY A 187 -1.31 -17.02 12.99
CA GLY A 187 0.00 -17.61 12.74
C GLY A 187 1.13 -16.82 13.40
N MET A 188 1.14 -15.49 13.28
CA MET A 188 2.19 -14.68 13.89
C MET A 188 2.11 -14.62 15.41
N LEU A 189 0.92 -14.61 16.01
CA LEU A 189 0.78 -14.68 17.47
C LEU A 189 1.24 -16.04 18.00
N TYR A 190 0.92 -17.13 17.30
CA TYR A 190 1.42 -18.46 17.64
C TYR A 190 2.95 -18.54 17.56
N ILE A 191 3.55 -18.01 16.50
CA ILE A 191 5.01 -17.98 16.38
C ILE A 191 5.63 -17.06 17.43
N GLY A 192 4.98 -15.95 17.76
CA GLY A 192 5.33 -15.07 18.87
C GLY A 192 5.44 -15.81 20.19
N SER A 193 4.50 -16.70 20.51
CA SER A 193 4.53 -17.48 21.75
C SER A 193 5.66 -18.53 21.75
N VAL A 194 5.90 -19.20 20.63
CA VAL A 194 7.00 -20.17 20.48
C VAL A 194 8.36 -19.49 20.64
N ILE A 195 8.60 -18.41 19.89
CA ILE A 195 9.86 -17.65 19.92
C ILE A 195 10.07 -16.98 21.27
N SER A 196 9.00 -16.45 21.89
CA SER A 196 9.07 -15.93 23.25
C SER A 196 9.54 -16.99 24.24
N GLY A 197 9.11 -18.25 24.12
CA GLY A 197 9.58 -19.33 24.98
C GLY A 197 11.09 -19.58 24.84
N LEU A 198 11.60 -19.55 23.61
CA LEU A 198 13.02 -19.75 23.30
C LEU A 198 13.90 -18.59 23.79
N ALA A 199 13.40 -17.36 23.69
CA ALA A 199 14.12 -16.15 24.09
C ALA A 199 14.05 -15.83 25.60
N GLY A 200 13.46 -16.72 26.41
CA GLY A 200 13.33 -16.52 27.86
C GLY A 200 12.19 -15.58 28.28
N GLY A 201 11.19 -15.39 27.42
CA GLY A 201 9.98 -14.61 27.69
C GLY A 201 9.98 -13.21 27.06
N VAL A 202 8.78 -12.67 26.82
CA VAL A 202 8.60 -11.33 26.23
C VAL A 202 9.33 -10.24 27.04
N GLY A 203 9.25 -10.31 28.37
CA GLY A 203 9.91 -9.35 29.26
C GLY A 203 11.42 -9.29 29.06
N THR A 204 12.07 -10.45 28.91
CA THR A 204 13.52 -10.56 28.68
C THR A 204 13.93 -9.87 27.38
N VAL A 205 13.19 -10.13 26.30
CA VAL A 205 13.44 -9.52 24.99
C VAL A 205 13.24 -8.00 25.02
N VAL A 206 12.18 -7.52 25.67
CA VAL A 206 11.88 -6.08 25.76
C VAL A 206 12.90 -5.36 26.62
N THR A 207 13.32 -5.94 27.76
CA THR A 207 14.37 -5.36 28.61
C THR A 207 15.70 -5.29 27.85
N HIS A 208 16.10 -6.37 27.18
CA HIS A 208 17.30 -6.38 26.35
C HIS A 208 17.26 -5.32 25.24
N ALA A 209 16.09 -5.15 24.58
CA ALA A 209 15.88 -4.11 23.58
C ALA A 209 16.02 -2.69 24.16
N ALA A 210 15.47 -2.46 25.36
CA ALA A 210 15.56 -1.19 26.04
C ALA A 210 17.00 -0.86 26.44
N GLU A 211 17.72 -1.82 27.03
CA GLU A 211 19.13 -1.66 27.43
C GLU A 211 20.05 -1.44 26.23
N ALA A 212 19.74 -2.04 25.09
CA ALA A 212 20.44 -1.80 23.82
C ALA A 212 20.04 -0.50 23.11
N GLY A 213 19.20 0.36 23.72
CA GLY A 213 18.72 1.62 23.15
C GLY A 213 17.81 1.45 21.93
N LYS A 214 17.33 0.23 21.64
CA LYS A 214 16.52 -0.07 20.45
C LYS A 214 15.11 0.47 20.54
N LEU A 215 14.62 0.77 21.75
CA LEU A 215 13.29 1.34 21.98
C LEU A 215 13.29 2.87 22.02
N ASP A 216 14.45 3.52 21.88
CA ASP A 216 14.55 4.97 21.82
C ASP A 216 13.90 5.49 20.54
N PHE A 217 12.71 6.07 20.67
CA PHE A 217 11.93 6.52 19.51
C PHE A 217 12.40 7.87 18.97
N PHE A 218 12.51 8.88 19.85
CA PHE A 218 12.83 10.23 19.42
C PHE A 218 14.34 10.39 19.16
N PRO A 219 14.73 11.17 18.13
CA PRO A 219 16.12 11.53 17.92
C PRO A 219 16.63 12.44 19.06
N PRO A 220 17.96 12.55 19.22
CA PRO A 220 18.56 13.58 20.05
C PRO A 220 18.00 14.97 19.72
N ALA A 221 17.99 15.89 20.68
CA ALA A 221 17.47 17.26 20.52
C ALA A 221 18.39 18.14 19.64
N GLN A 222 18.62 17.70 18.40
CA GLN A 222 19.47 18.31 17.38
C GLN A 222 18.67 18.40 16.08
N ILE A 223 18.67 19.56 15.44
CA ILE A 223 17.82 19.82 14.27
C ILE A 223 18.21 18.91 13.10
N GLU A 224 19.50 18.57 13.00
CA GLU A 224 20.11 17.68 12.02
C GLU A 224 19.56 16.25 12.10
N ALA A 225 19.12 15.83 13.29
CA ALA A 225 18.50 14.51 13.50
C ALA A 225 16.98 14.55 13.34
N TRP A 226 16.34 15.66 13.73
CA TRP A 226 14.88 15.81 13.64
C TRP A 226 14.38 15.99 12.21
N ILE A 227 15.09 16.72 11.35
CA ILE A 227 14.62 16.99 9.97
C ILE A 227 14.52 15.69 9.16
N PRO A 228 15.53 14.80 9.10
CA PRO A 228 15.39 13.51 8.42
C PRO A 228 14.33 12.60 9.04
N PHE A 229 14.23 12.57 10.36
CA PHE A 229 13.21 11.80 11.08
C PHE A 229 11.79 12.21 10.70
N VAL A 230 11.50 13.52 10.73
CA VAL A 230 10.21 14.07 10.29
C VAL A 230 10.01 13.84 8.79
N GLY A 231 11.06 13.98 7.99
CA GLY A 231 11.04 13.71 6.56
C GLY A 231 10.56 12.29 6.25
N ALA A 232 11.17 11.26 6.86
CA ALA A 232 10.77 9.86 6.70
C ALA A 232 9.33 9.62 7.17
N TRP A 233 8.98 10.17 8.34
CA TRP A 233 7.64 10.01 8.92
C TRP A 233 6.52 10.59 8.03
N VAL A 234 6.69 11.83 7.58
CA VAL A 234 5.75 12.54 6.71
C VAL A 234 5.69 11.89 5.32
N THR A 235 6.81 11.36 4.83
CA THR A 235 6.85 10.68 3.52
C THR A 235 5.85 9.53 3.47
N MET A 236 5.92 8.62 4.44
CA MET A 236 4.98 7.50 4.50
C MET A 236 3.57 7.95 4.93
N MET A 237 3.45 8.90 5.86
CA MET A 237 2.16 9.35 6.38
C MET A 237 1.30 10.08 5.34
N PHE A 238 1.89 11.01 4.58
CA PHE A 238 1.14 11.84 3.63
C PHE A 238 1.31 11.40 2.19
N GLY A 239 2.47 10.85 1.82
CA GLY A 239 2.71 10.34 0.46
C GLY A 239 1.81 9.16 0.10
N SER A 240 1.33 8.42 1.09
CA SER A 240 0.45 7.27 0.93
C SER A 240 -1.02 7.61 0.74
N ILE A 241 -1.50 8.74 1.29
CA ILE A 241 -2.91 9.16 1.19
C ILE A 241 -3.44 9.25 -0.25
N PRO A 242 -2.71 9.83 -1.23
CA PRO A 242 -3.20 9.94 -2.60
C PRO A 242 -3.15 8.62 -3.38
N GLN A 243 -2.72 7.51 -2.79
CA GLN A 243 -2.62 6.25 -3.51
C GLN A 243 -3.98 5.63 -3.86
N GLN A 244 -3.99 4.97 -5.01
CA GLN A 244 -5.19 4.35 -5.55
C GLN A 244 -5.73 3.20 -4.67
N ASP A 245 -4.89 2.39 -4.01
CA ASP A 245 -5.32 1.30 -3.13
C ASP A 245 -6.12 1.83 -1.93
N VAL A 246 -5.64 2.90 -1.27
CA VAL A 246 -6.31 3.59 -0.17
C VAL A 246 -7.68 4.10 -0.64
N PHE A 247 -7.70 4.79 -1.78
CA PHE A 247 -8.93 5.29 -2.39
C PHE A 247 -9.91 4.16 -2.75
N GLN A 248 -9.38 3.07 -3.32
CA GLN A 248 -10.15 1.92 -3.77
C GLN A 248 -10.77 1.18 -2.59
N ARG A 249 -10.09 1.10 -1.43
CA ARG A 249 -10.67 0.50 -0.21
C ARG A 249 -11.79 1.35 0.37
N ILE A 250 -11.59 2.67 0.42
CA ILE A 250 -12.63 3.63 0.85
C ILE A 250 -13.87 3.47 -0.03
N THR A 251 -13.71 3.49 -1.34
CA THR A 251 -14.84 3.47 -2.29
C THR A 251 -15.51 2.10 -2.43
N SER A 252 -14.81 1.00 -2.13
CA SER A 252 -15.38 -0.36 -2.16
C SER A 252 -16.31 -0.67 -0.99
N ALA A 253 -16.28 0.14 0.08
CA ALA A 253 -17.17 -0.02 1.22
C ALA A 253 -18.65 0.12 0.81
N ARG A 254 -19.54 -0.58 1.53
CA ARG A 254 -20.99 -0.51 1.30
C ARG A 254 -21.62 0.86 1.61
N ASN A 255 -21.01 1.65 2.48
CA ASN A 255 -21.44 2.99 2.86
C ASN A 255 -20.29 3.81 3.45
N GLU A 256 -20.48 5.13 3.57
CA GLU A 256 -19.44 6.05 4.04
C GLU A 256 -18.99 5.79 5.49
N ASP A 257 -19.89 5.35 6.38
CA ASP A 257 -19.52 4.98 7.76
C ASP A 257 -18.59 3.77 7.78
N THR A 258 -18.89 2.77 6.94
CA THR A 258 -18.07 1.59 6.76
C THR A 258 -16.71 1.94 6.16
N ALA A 259 -16.65 2.90 5.23
CA ALA A 259 -15.40 3.40 4.67
C ALA A 259 -14.50 4.02 5.76
N VAL A 260 -15.06 4.95 6.55
CA VAL A 260 -14.32 5.63 7.63
C VAL A 260 -13.86 4.63 8.69
N ARG A 261 -14.79 3.83 9.24
CA ARG A 261 -14.48 2.89 10.32
C ARG A 261 -13.55 1.78 9.86
N GLY A 262 -13.73 1.28 8.64
CA GLY A 262 -12.88 0.24 8.07
C GLY A 262 -11.44 0.69 7.93
N SER A 263 -11.21 1.91 7.43
CA SER A 263 -9.86 2.49 7.34
C SER A 263 -9.22 2.71 8.71
N VAL A 264 -9.95 3.27 9.68
CA VAL A 264 -9.43 3.53 11.04
C VAL A 264 -9.13 2.23 11.78
N LEU A 265 -10.05 1.26 11.75
CA LEU A 265 -9.84 -0.04 12.39
C LEU A 265 -8.69 -0.82 11.73
N GLY A 266 -8.64 -0.84 10.40
CA GLY A 266 -7.57 -1.51 9.67
C GLY A 266 -6.20 -0.90 9.97
N GLY A 267 -6.08 0.43 9.96
CA GLY A 267 -4.85 1.14 10.30
C GLY A 267 -4.42 0.93 11.76
N THR A 268 -5.38 0.90 12.69
CA THR A 268 -5.11 0.64 14.12
C THR A 268 -4.64 -0.80 14.35
N LEU A 269 -5.31 -1.77 13.72
CA LEU A 269 -4.91 -3.18 13.79
C LEU A 269 -3.50 -3.37 13.21
N TYR A 270 -3.22 -2.75 12.08
CA TYR A 270 -1.90 -2.80 11.46
C TYR A 270 -0.83 -2.22 12.38
N PHE A 271 -1.06 -1.05 12.99
CA PHE A 271 -0.13 -0.44 13.94
C PHE A 271 0.24 -1.40 15.08
N VAL A 272 -0.78 -1.96 15.75
CA VAL A 272 -0.57 -2.87 16.89
C VAL A 272 0.15 -4.14 16.45
N PHE A 273 -0.21 -4.68 15.28
CA PHE A 273 0.30 -5.97 14.83
C PHE A 273 1.69 -5.93 14.20
N ALA A 274 2.11 -4.77 13.67
CA ALA A 274 3.45 -4.57 13.10
C ALA A 274 4.58 -4.79 14.12
N PHE A 275 4.28 -4.66 15.42
CA PHE A 275 5.24 -4.96 16.49
C PHE A 275 5.54 -6.45 16.64
N VAL A 276 4.67 -7.35 16.16
CA VAL A 276 4.89 -8.80 16.28
C VAL A 276 6.10 -9.25 15.46
N PRO A 277 6.20 -8.99 14.14
CA PRO A 277 7.42 -9.29 13.38
C PRO A 277 8.68 -8.62 13.92
N MET A 278 8.60 -7.38 14.43
CA MET A 278 9.74 -6.69 15.05
C MET A 278 10.23 -7.44 16.29
N PHE A 279 9.30 -7.85 17.16
CA PHE A 279 9.60 -8.69 18.32
C PHE A 279 10.25 -10.03 17.90
N LEU A 280 9.71 -10.69 16.87
CA LEU A 280 10.24 -11.96 16.37
C LEU A 280 11.68 -11.82 15.87
N ALA A 281 11.95 -10.82 15.02
CA ALA A 281 13.29 -10.61 14.48
C ALA A 281 14.29 -10.18 15.56
N TYR A 282 13.87 -9.34 16.52
CA TYR A 282 14.74 -8.93 17.62
C TYR A 282 15.04 -10.07 18.60
N SER A 283 14.08 -10.97 18.83
CA SER A 283 14.31 -12.18 19.62
C SER A 283 15.43 -13.06 19.07
N ALA A 284 15.68 -13.01 17.74
CA ALA A 284 16.81 -13.70 17.13
C ALA A 284 18.15 -13.27 17.74
N THR A 285 18.27 -12.01 18.17
CA THR A 285 19.50 -11.48 18.78
C THR A 285 19.82 -12.08 20.15
N LEU A 286 18.82 -12.63 20.84
CA LEU A 286 19.00 -13.36 22.09
C LEU A 286 19.19 -14.87 21.87
N ILE A 287 18.59 -15.42 20.80
CA ILE A 287 18.61 -16.86 20.52
C ILE A 287 19.91 -17.29 19.82
N ASP A 288 20.33 -16.56 18.78
CA ASP A 288 21.59 -16.81 18.07
C ASP A 288 22.25 -15.48 17.62
N PRO A 289 22.97 -14.82 18.54
CA PRO A 289 23.62 -13.53 18.25
C PRO A 289 24.65 -13.61 17.12
N ALA A 290 25.38 -14.73 17.01
CA ALA A 290 26.46 -14.90 16.03
C ALA A 290 25.89 -14.99 14.62
N GLN A 291 24.79 -15.72 14.44
CA GLN A 291 24.08 -15.78 13.18
C GLN A 291 23.50 -14.43 12.77
N VAL A 292 22.85 -13.72 13.71
CA VAL A 292 22.30 -12.39 13.41
C VAL A 292 23.40 -11.44 12.94
N ALA A 293 24.55 -11.42 13.61
CA ALA A 293 25.68 -10.59 13.19
C ALA A 293 26.12 -10.89 11.74
N GLY A 294 26.26 -12.17 11.38
CA GLY A 294 26.60 -12.57 10.01
C GLY A 294 25.53 -12.23 8.97
N LEU A 295 24.24 -12.29 9.34
CA LEU A 295 23.14 -11.92 8.45
C LEU A 295 22.99 -10.41 8.30
N LEU A 296 23.26 -9.61 9.33
CA LEU A 296 23.25 -8.15 9.25
C LEU A 296 24.25 -7.60 8.22
N GLU A 297 25.38 -8.28 8.03
CA GLU A 297 26.40 -7.92 7.04
C GLU A 297 26.05 -8.39 5.62
N ARG A 298 25.35 -9.52 5.49
CA ARG A 298 25.04 -10.13 4.19
C ARG A 298 23.69 -9.71 3.65
N ASP A 299 22.63 -10.04 4.38
CA ASP A 299 21.25 -9.75 4.06
C ASP A 299 20.40 -9.83 5.33
N SER A 300 20.13 -8.67 5.92
CA SER A 300 19.36 -8.57 7.17
C SER A 300 17.92 -9.08 7.03
N GLN A 301 17.40 -9.22 5.80
CA GLN A 301 16.03 -9.67 5.54
C GLN A 301 15.86 -11.18 5.76
N LEU A 302 16.98 -11.92 5.81
CA LEU A 302 17.01 -13.35 6.12
C LEU A 302 16.92 -13.66 7.62
N ILE A 303 17.13 -12.68 8.51
CA ILE A 303 17.17 -12.90 9.97
C ILE A 303 15.94 -13.69 10.45
N LEU A 304 14.74 -13.22 10.09
CA LEU A 304 13.51 -13.84 10.56
C LEU A 304 13.25 -15.20 9.89
N PRO A 305 13.32 -15.37 8.56
CA PRO A 305 13.19 -16.69 7.92
C PRO A 305 14.19 -17.72 8.44
N THR A 306 15.47 -17.34 8.61
CA THR A 306 16.52 -18.26 9.08
C THR A 306 16.29 -18.67 10.53
N LEU A 307 15.89 -17.74 11.41
CA LEU A 307 15.50 -18.05 12.79
C LEU A 307 14.45 -19.15 12.83
N ILE A 308 13.40 -19.02 12.01
CA ILE A 308 12.28 -19.96 12.00
C ILE A 308 12.71 -21.34 11.52
N VAL A 309 13.45 -21.42 10.40
CA VAL A 309 13.91 -22.70 9.84
C VAL A 309 14.83 -23.45 10.80
N GLN A 310 15.70 -22.75 11.51
CA GLN A 310 16.73 -23.38 12.32
C GLN A 310 16.32 -23.66 13.77
N HIS A 311 15.45 -22.83 14.36
CA HIS A 311 15.16 -22.89 15.80
C HIS A 311 13.73 -23.30 16.14
N THR A 312 12.85 -23.50 15.15
CA THR A 312 11.46 -23.87 15.42
C THR A 312 11.08 -25.24 14.85
N PRO A 313 10.17 -25.98 15.50
CA PRO A 313 9.70 -27.25 14.99
C PRO A 313 8.93 -27.08 13.67
N MET A 314 8.85 -28.16 12.90
CA MET A 314 8.25 -28.15 11.56
C MET A 314 6.83 -27.56 11.50
N ALA A 315 6.01 -27.80 12.52
CA ALA A 315 4.66 -27.24 12.61
C ALA A 315 4.67 -25.71 12.68
N ALA A 316 5.60 -25.13 13.44
CA ALA A 316 5.79 -23.69 13.54
C ALA A 316 6.32 -23.10 12.22
N GLN A 317 7.27 -23.77 11.57
CA GLN A 317 7.76 -23.36 10.25
C GLN A 317 6.61 -23.26 9.22
N ILE A 318 5.76 -24.29 9.18
CA ILE A 318 4.57 -24.35 8.32
C ILE A 318 3.63 -23.17 8.56
N ILE A 319 3.33 -22.88 9.83
CA ILE A 319 2.44 -21.78 10.21
C ILE A 319 3.05 -20.42 9.86
N PHE A 320 4.33 -20.21 10.16
CA PHE A 320 5.03 -18.97 9.86
C PHE A 320 5.09 -18.69 8.37
N PHE A 321 5.57 -19.64 7.56
CA PHE A 321 5.68 -19.44 6.11
C PHE A 321 4.31 -19.35 5.45
N GLY A 322 3.29 -20.04 5.98
CA GLY A 322 1.90 -19.85 5.56
C GLY A 322 1.41 -18.42 5.82
N ALA A 323 1.64 -17.88 7.01
CA ALA A 323 1.29 -16.50 7.38
C ALA A 323 2.06 -15.47 6.56
N LEU A 324 3.37 -15.67 6.37
CA LEU A 324 4.23 -14.79 5.58
C LEU A 324 3.81 -14.78 4.10
N LEU A 325 3.60 -15.95 3.48
CA LEU A 325 3.10 -16.01 2.11
C LEU A 325 1.71 -15.37 1.98
N SER A 326 0.83 -15.57 2.97
CA SER A 326 -0.48 -14.90 3.02
C SER A 326 -0.36 -13.39 2.96
N ALA A 327 0.49 -12.82 3.82
CA ALA A 327 0.74 -11.39 3.91
C ALA A 327 1.29 -10.83 2.59
N ILE A 328 2.32 -11.47 2.04
CA ILE A 328 2.97 -10.99 0.81
C ILE A 328 2.01 -11.08 -0.39
N MET A 329 1.25 -12.17 -0.52
CA MET A 329 0.31 -12.36 -1.63
C MET A 329 -0.85 -11.36 -1.58
N SER A 330 -1.48 -11.18 -0.42
CA SER A 330 -2.54 -10.20 -0.21
C SER A 330 -2.09 -8.81 -0.64
N CYS A 331 -0.97 -8.34 -0.09
CA CYS A 331 -0.41 -7.03 -0.43
C CYS A 331 -0.05 -6.92 -1.92
N SER A 332 0.62 -7.92 -2.49
CA SER A 332 1.01 -7.92 -3.92
C SER A 332 -0.21 -7.81 -4.84
N SER A 333 -1.29 -8.52 -4.55
CA SER A 333 -2.49 -8.50 -5.38
C SER A 333 -3.20 -7.14 -5.38
N ALA A 334 -3.31 -6.51 -4.20
CA ALA A 334 -3.88 -5.18 -4.04
C ALA A 334 -3.06 -4.10 -4.78
N THR A 335 -1.74 -4.16 -4.61
CA THR A 335 -0.79 -3.18 -5.17
C THR A 335 -0.50 -3.38 -6.67
N LEU A 336 -0.81 -4.56 -7.24
CA LEU A 336 -0.86 -4.76 -8.70
C LEU A 336 -2.17 -4.27 -9.31
N LEU A 337 -3.29 -4.48 -8.61
CA LEU A 337 -4.61 -4.10 -9.10
C LEU A 337 -4.76 -2.57 -9.19
N ALA A 338 -4.38 -1.84 -8.14
CA ALA A 338 -4.57 -0.41 -8.03
C ALA A 338 -3.96 0.42 -9.20
N PRO A 339 -2.65 0.32 -9.53
CA PRO A 339 -2.06 1.04 -10.65
C PRO A 339 -2.67 0.64 -11.99
N SER A 340 -3.08 -0.63 -12.14
CA SER A 340 -3.69 -1.13 -13.37
C SER A 340 -5.04 -0.47 -13.61
N VAL A 341 -5.88 -0.38 -12.57
CA VAL A 341 -7.18 0.32 -12.64
C VAL A 341 -6.97 1.80 -12.91
N ALA A 342 -6.07 2.47 -12.20
CA ALA A 342 -5.79 3.90 -12.39
C ALA A 342 -5.27 4.20 -13.80
N PHE A 343 -4.30 3.43 -14.29
CA PHE A 343 -3.74 3.65 -15.62
C PHE A 343 -4.78 3.37 -16.72
N SER A 344 -5.56 2.30 -16.62
CA SER A 344 -6.58 2.00 -17.62
C SER A 344 -7.72 3.01 -17.64
N GLU A 345 -8.27 3.37 -16.49
CA GLU A 345 -9.40 4.31 -16.39
C GLU A 345 -8.97 5.74 -16.72
N ASN A 346 -7.86 6.21 -16.16
CA ASN A 346 -7.45 7.59 -16.36
C ASN A 346 -6.68 7.76 -17.67
N ILE A 347 -5.75 6.87 -18.03
CA ILE A 347 -4.88 7.08 -19.21
C ILE A 347 -5.50 6.45 -20.46
N VAL A 348 -5.67 5.12 -20.47
CA VAL A 348 -6.02 4.39 -21.69
C VAL A 348 -7.44 4.72 -22.19
N LYS A 349 -8.44 4.76 -21.30
CA LYS A 349 -9.83 5.09 -21.66
C LYS A 349 -9.96 6.47 -22.31
N SER A 350 -9.13 7.43 -21.91
CA SER A 350 -9.12 8.76 -22.53
C SER A 350 -8.64 8.74 -23.99
N LEU A 351 -7.75 7.80 -24.33
CA LEU A 351 -7.24 7.60 -25.69
C LEU A 351 -8.23 6.78 -26.54
N MET A 352 -9.16 6.09 -25.89
CA MET A 352 -10.20 5.26 -26.52
C MET A 352 -11.59 5.63 -25.98
N PRO A 353 -12.13 6.84 -26.30
CA PRO A 353 -13.34 7.36 -25.65
C PRO A 353 -14.60 6.51 -25.87
N THR A 354 -14.63 5.71 -26.93
CA THR A 354 -15.77 4.85 -27.32
C THR A 354 -15.63 3.41 -26.83
N ILE A 355 -14.66 3.11 -25.96
CA ILE A 355 -14.45 1.75 -25.43
C ILE A 355 -15.67 1.29 -24.62
N SER A 356 -16.14 0.07 -24.90
CA SER A 356 -17.21 -0.55 -24.12
C SER A 356 -16.70 -0.99 -22.75
N ASP A 357 -17.61 -1.21 -21.78
CA ASP A 357 -17.23 -1.68 -20.44
C ASP A 357 -16.46 -3.01 -20.48
N ARG A 358 -16.86 -3.95 -21.34
CA ARG A 358 -16.14 -5.21 -21.55
C ARG A 358 -14.74 -4.97 -22.14
N GLY A 359 -14.61 -4.02 -23.06
CA GLY A 359 -13.32 -3.62 -23.62
C GLY A 359 -12.40 -3.01 -22.57
N LEU A 360 -12.93 -2.13 -21.72
CA LEU A 360 -12.20 -1.50 -20.63
C LEU A 360 -11.74 -2.51 -19.58
N LEU A 361 -12.58 -3.48 -19.24
CA LEU A 361 -12.20 -4.59 -18.36
C LEU A 361 -11.05 -5.42 -18.95
N ALA A 362 -11.08 -5.71 -20.26
CA ALA A 362 -9.98 -6.39 -20.93
C ALA A 362 -8.69 -5.57 -20.89
N VAL A 363 -8.79 -4.24 -21.09
CA VAL A 363 -7.65 -3.31 -20.97
C VAL A 363 -7.08 -3.33 -19.55
N MET A 364 -7.90 -3.29 -18.51
CA MET A 364 -7.43 -3.38 -17.12
C MET A 364 -6.63 -4.65 -16.86
N ARG A 365 -7.10 -5.79 -17.39
CA ARG A 365 -6.40 -7.08 -17.27
C ARG A 365 -5.08 -7.10 -18.05
N SER A 366 -5.05 -6.54 -19.25
CA SER A 366 -3.83 -6.45 -20.07
C SER A 366 -2.79 -5.52 -19.46
N VAL A 367 -3.23 -4.36 -18.93
CA VAL A 367 -2.35 -3.42 -18.23
C VAL A 367 -1.78 -4.08 -16.97
N LEU A 368 -2.57 -4.85 -16.23
CA LEU A 368 -2.11 -5.59 -15.06
C LEU A 368 -1.01 -6.59 -15.40
N ALA A 369 -1.18 -7.37 -16.47
CA ALA A 369 -0.14 -8.27 -16.95
C ALA A 369 1.13 -7.52 -17.37
N GLY A 370 0.99 -6.43 -18.13
CA GLY A 370 2.13 -5.61 -18.55
C GLY A 370 2.86 -4.94 -17.38
N PHE A 371 2.12 -4.39 -16.43
CA PHE A 371 2.68 -3.77 -15.22
C PHE A 371 3.40 -4.80 -14.35
N THR A 372 2.86 -6.02 -14.23
CA THR A 372 3.53 -7.12 -13.53
C THR A 372 4.87 -7.47 -14.17
N ALA A 373 4.96 -7.47 -15.50
CA ALA A 373 6.23 -7.70 -16.19
C ALA A 373 7.26 -6.60 -15.90
N LEU A 374 6.83 -5.32 -15.86
CA LEU A 374 7.69 -4.19 -15.49
C LEU A 374 8.16 -4.29 -14.03
N VAL A 375 7.27 -4.63 -13.11
CA VAL A 375 7.56 -4.87 -11.69
C VAL A 375 8.59 -5.98 -11.53
N LEU A 376 8.41 -7.12 -12.23
CA LEU A 376 9.33 -8.24 -12.19
C LEU A 376 10.71 -7.84 -12.72
N LEU A 377 10.76 -7.10 -13.84
CA LEU A 377 12.00 -6.59 -14.40
C LEU A 377 12.71 -5.66 -13.40
N PHE A 378 12.00 -4.70 -12.81
CA PHE A 378 12.59 -3.79 -11.81
C PHE A 378 13.06 -4.55 -10.57
N ALA A 379 12.28 -5.54 -10.10
CA ALA A 379 12.63 -6.35 -8.95
C ALA A 379 13.92 -7.14 -9.19
N LEU A 380 14.07 -7.76 -10.37
CA LEU A 380 15.25 -8.57 -10.74
C LEU A 380 16.55 -7.76 -10.89
N ASN A 381 16.44 -6.46 -11.18
CA ASN A 381 17.59 -5.58 -11.42
C ASN A 381 17.88 -4.62 -10.26
N SER A 382 17.07 -4.61 -9.21
CA SER A 382 17.23 -3.70 -8.08
C SER A 382 18.08 -4.35 -6.99
N GLU A 383 19.02 -3.60 -6.41
CA GLU A 383 19.83 -4.02 -5.25
C GLU A 383 19.31 -3.41 -3.92
N ALA A 384 18.28 -2.57 -3.97
CA ALA A 384 17.72 -1.95 -2.78
C ALA A 384 17.00 -2.97 -1.88
N SER A 385 17.08 -2.77 -0.56
CA SER A 385 16.32 -3.55 0.42
C SER A 385 14.82 -3.33 0.27
N ILE A 386 13.99 -4.29 0.71
CA ILE A 386 12.53 -4.20 0.64
C ILE A 386 12.05 -2.88 1.27
N PHE A 387 12.50 -2.54 2.48
CA PHE A 387 12.09 -1.30 3.17
C PHE A 387 12.42 -0.04 2.35
N LYS A 388 13.65 0.08 1.81
CA LYS A 388 14.04 1.23 1.00
C LYS A 388 13.26 1.34 -0.31
N MET A 389 12.94 0.21 -0.95
CA MET A 389 12.14 0.19 -2.17
C MET A 389 10.75 0.77 -1.93
N VAL A 390 10.14 0.42 -0.80
CA VAL A 390 8.80 0.90 -0.45
C VAL A 390 8.84 2.36 0.02
N GLU A 391 9.76 2.72 0.93
CA GLU A 391 9.90 4.12 1.38
C GLU A 391 10.15 5.08 0.20
N SER A 392 11.00 4.70 -0.75
CA SER A 392 11.33 5.52 -1.92
C SER A 392 10.14 5.70 -2.87
N ALA A 393 9.24 4.72 -2.95
CA ALA A 393 8.04 4.82 -3.79
C ALA A 393 7.16 6.00 -3.38
N TYR A 394 6.96 6.21 -2.08
CA TYR A 394 6.05 7.23 -1.56
C TYR A 394 6.61 8.66 -1.63
N LYS A 395 7.91 8.82 -1.84
CA LYS A 395 8.51 10.15 -2.10
C LYS A 395 7.83 10.82 -3.30
N VAL A 396 7.59 10.06 -4.37
CA VAL A 396 7.00 10.56 -5.63
C VAL A 396 5.60 11.13 -5.40
N THR A 397 4.75 10.39 -4.70
CA THR A 397 3.36 10.78 -4.45
C THR A 397 3.25 11.89 -3.42
N LEU A 398 4.16 11.96 -2.45
CA LEU A 398 4.27 13.07 -1.50
C LEU A 398 4.49 14.40 -2.23
N VAL A 399 5.49 14.46 -3.12
CA VAL A 399 5.88 15.72 -3.77
C VAL A 399 4.98 16.11 -4.93
N ALA A 400 4.29 15.15 -5.56
CA ALA A 400 3.45 15.42 -6.73
C ALA A 400 1.95 15.47 -6.40
N ALA A 401 1.42 14.46 -5.69
CA ALA A 401 -0.03 14.20 -5.65
C ALA A 401 -0.69 14.67 -4.35
N PHE A 402 0.02 14.57 -3.22
CA PHE A 402 -0.57 14.87 -1.90
C PHE A 402 -1.04 16.33 -1.78
N VAL A 403 -0.22 17.30 -2.17
CA VAL A 403 -0.58 18.73 -2.07
C VAL A 403 -1.81 19.08 -2.93
N PRO A 404 -1.87 18.70 -4.23
CA PRO A 404 -3.09 18.86 -5.02
C PRO A 404 -4.32 18.17 -4.42
N LEU A 405 -4.18 16.99 -3.81
CA LEU A 405 -5.31 16.31 -3.17
C LEU A 405 -5.83 17.08 -1.96
N LEU A 406 -4.93 17.44 -1.04
CA LEU A 406 -5.28 18.16 0.18
C LEU A 406 -5.90 19.52 -0.14
N ALA A 407 -5.25 20.32 -0.98
CA ALA A 407 -5.76 21.61 -1.40
C ALA A 407 -7.08 21.48 -2.16
N GLY A 408 -7.22 20.47 -3.01
CA GLY A 408 -8.42 20.27 -3.81
C GLY A 408 -9.66 19.95 -2.97
N LEU A 409 -9.47 19.21 -1.88
CA LEU A 409 -10.54 18.83 -0.97
C LEU A 409 -10.89 19.87 0.09
N TYR A 410 -9.91 20.67 0.53
CA TYR A 410 -10.06 21.54 1.72
C TYR A 410 -9.90 23.04 1.43
N TRP A 411 -9.25 23.41 0.32
CA TRP A 411 -8.98 24.81 0.00
C TRP A 411 -9.80 25.26 -1.21
N THR A 412 -10.80 26.10 -0.94
CA THR A 412 -11.73 26.61 -1.96
C THR A 412 -11.05 27.47 -3.03
N ARG A 413 -9.90 28.09 -2.72
CA ARG A 413 -9.11 28.88 -3.67
C ARG A 413 -8.13 28.05 -4.51
N ALA A 414 -8.01 26.74 -4.28
CA ALA A 414 -7.13 25.91 -5.09
C ALA A 414 -7.57 25.93 -6.57
N THR A 415 -6.62 26.11 -7.48
CA THR A 415 -6.88 26.22 -8.92
C THR A 415 -6.06 25.21 -9.70
N THR A 416 -6.43 25.00 -10.97
CA THR A 416 -5.66 24.14 -11.89
C THR A 416 -4.22 24.63 -12.06
N GLN A 417 -4.01 25.94 -12.17
CA GLN A 417 -2.68 26.54 -12.27
C GLN A 417 -1.85 26.24 -11.02
N GLY A 418 -2.41 26.44 -9.82
CA GLY A 418 -1.75 26.09 -8.56
C GLY A 418 -1.38 24.62 -8.48
N ALA A 419 -2.27 23.71 -8.89
CA ALA A 419 -1.99 22.28 -8.90
C ALA A 419 -0.84 21.90 -9.85
N ILE A 420 -0.80 22.46 -11.05
CA ILE A 420 0.32 22.21 -12.00
C ILE A 420 1.62 22.78 -11.44
N CYS A 421 1.61 24.02 -10.91
CA CYS A 421 2.78 24.62 -10.28
C CYS A 421 3.28 23.76 -9.11
N ALA A 422 2.37 23.23 -8.28
CA ALA A 422 2.72 22.34 -7.17
C ALA A 422 3.43 21.07 -7.65
N ILE A 423 2.85 20.37 -8.64
CA ILE A 423 3.41 19.13 -9.19
C ILE A 423 4.80 19.38 -9.79
N VAL A 424 4.93 20.40 -10.64
CA VAL A 424 6.19 20.69 -11.35
C VAL A 424 7.27 21.14 -10.37
N SER A 425 6.97 22.11 -9.51
CA SER A 425 7.96 22.59 -8.52
C SER A 425 8.38 21.50 -7.54
N GLY A 426 7.45 20.67 -7.06
CA GLY A 426 7.74 19.55 -6.17
C GLY A 426 8.60 18.48 -6.82
N LEU A 427 8.20 17.97 -7.99
CA LEU A 427 8.94 16.94 -8.72
C LEU A 427 10.32 17.42 -9.17
N THR A 428 10.41 18.62 -9.77
CA THR A 428 11.69 19.14 -10.24
C THR A 428 12.66 19.35 -9.08
N THR A 429 12.19 19.93 -7.97
CA THR A 429 13.05 20.13 -6.79
C THR A 429 13.51 18.80 -6.22
N TRP A 430 12.60 17.85 -6.04
CA TRP A 430 12.94 16.52 -5.52
C TRP A 430 13.96 15.81 -6.42
N LEU A 431 13.72 15.74 -7.73
CA LEU A 431 14.62 15.05 -8.68
C LEU A 431 16.00 15.70 -8.74
N VAL A 432 16.06 17.04 -8.76
CA VAL A 432 17.34 17.76 -8.77
C VAL A 432 18.12 17.48 -7.49
N LEU A 433 17.47 17.56 -6.32
CA LEU A 433 18.14 17.31 -5.05
C LEU A 433 18.53 15.84 -4.89
N GLU A 434 17.68 14.88 -5.25
CA GLU A 434 18.02 13.46 -5.20
C GLU A 434 19.22 13.11 -6.10
N GLY A 435 19.40 13.84 -7.22
CA GLY A 435 20.53 13.65 -8.13
C GLY A 435 21.80 14.44 -7.80
N THR A 436 21.74 15.48 -6.95
CA THR A 436 22.86 16.40 -6.71
C THR A 436 23.34 16.43 -5.26
N VAL A 437 22.47 16.09 -4.31
CA VAL A 437 22.75 16.21 -2.89
C VAL A 437 23.31 14.90 -2.34
N THR A 438 24.40 15.01 -1.58
CA THR A 438 24.99 13.87 -0.86
C THR A 438 24.05 13.38 0.25
N PRO A 439 24.02 12.08 0.57
CA PRO A 439 23.13 11.50 1.59
C PRO A 439 23.19 12.16 2.98
N ASP A 440 24.29 12.84 3.31
CA ASP A 440 24.53 13.49 4.61
C ASP A 440 23.88 14.88 4.76
N HIS A 441 23.07 15.32 3.79
CA HIS A 441 22.35 16.58 3.93
C HIS A 441 21.20 16.47 4.94
N VAL A 442 21.14 17.48 5.81
CA VAL A 442 20.11 17.63 6.85
C VAL A 442 18.70 17.65 6.29
N TRP A 443 18.50 18.19 5.08
CA TRP A 443 17.20 18.33 4.44
C TRP A 443 16.97 17.23 3.40
N PRO A 444 16.08 16.25 3.68
CA PRO A 444 15.75 15.22 2.71
C PRO A 444 15.14 15.84 1.44
N PRO A 445 15.56 15.41 0.24
CA PRO A 445 15.05 15.92 -1.04
C PRO A 445 13.52 15.97 -1.12
N GLN A 446 12.84 14.93 -0.65
CA GLN A 446 11.38 14.84 -0.69
C GLN A 446 10.69 15.82 0.26
N LEU A 447 11.33 16.19 1.37
CA LEU A 447 10.79 17.17 2.30
C LEU A 447 10.86 18.59 1.69
N VAL A 448 11.98 18.92 1.06
CA VAL A 448 12.09 20.17 0.30
C VAL A 448 11.11 20.18 -0.88
N GLY A 449 10.99 19.06 -1.59
CA GLY A 449 10.03 18.88 -2.69
C GLY A 449 8.59 19.17 -2.27
N VAL A 450 8.11 18.63 -1.14
CA VAL A 450 6.72 18.87 -0.69
C VAL A 450 6.51 20.31 -0.22
N LEU A 451 7.53 20.95 0.36
CA LEU A 451 7.47 22.38 0.71
C LEU A 451 7.38 23.25 -0.55
N MET A 452 8.15 22.93 -1.58
CA MET A 452 8.08 23.60 -2.87
C MET A 452 6.73 23.36 -3.56
N ALA A 453 6.18 22.14 -3.48
CA ALA A 453 4.84 21.85 -3.99
C ALA A 453 3.77 22.68 -3.28
N ALA A 454 3.86 22.81 -1.94
CA ALA A 454 2.96 23.66 -1.17
C ALA A 454 3.09 25.13 -1.57
N GLY A 455 4.31 25.65 -1.72
CA GLY A 455 4.57 26.99 -2.23
C GLY A 455 4.01 27.20 -3.64
N GLY A 456 4.22 26.24 -4.55
CA GLY A 456 3.72 26.26 -5.92
C GLY A 456 2.18 26.26 -5.98
N MET A 457 1.53 25.49 -5.10
CA MET A 457 0.07 25.51 -4.95
C MET A 457 -0.43 26.90 -4.55
N VAL A 458 0.15 27.49 -3.49
CA VAL A 458 -0.28 28.79 -2.98
C VAL A 458 -0.04 29.90 -4.00
N VAL A 459 1.18 30.00 -4.53
CA VAL A 459 1.56 31.04 -5.49
C VAL A 459 0.76 30.89 -6.79
N GLY A 460 0.69 29.69 -7.35
CA GLY A 460 -0.01 29.45 -8.62
C GLY A 460 -1.53 29.69 -8.54
N SER A 461 -2.14 29.47 -7.37
CA SER A 461 -3.57 29.74 -7.15
C SER A 461 -3.92 31.18 -6.81
N LEU A 462 -2.99 31.95 -6.24
CA LEU A 462 -3.23 33.36 -5.90
C LEU A 462 -2.82 34.34 -7.01
N LEU A 463 -1.96 33.91 -7.94
CA LEU A 463 -1.61 34.70 -9.13
C LEU A 463 -2.77 34.80 -10.14
N PRO A 464 -2.71 35.76 -11.08
CA PRO A 464 -3.64 35.81 -12.21
C PRO A 464 -3.71 34.44 -12.91
N GLN A 465 -4.93 33.97 -13.16
CA GLN A 465 -5.18 32.64 -13.72
C GLN A 465 -5.09 32.70 -15.24
N TRP A 466 -4.12 31.99 -15.81
CA TRP A 466 -3.96 31.83 -17.25
C TRP A 466 -4.44 30.46 -17.75
N ILE A 467 -4.60 29.50 -16.84
CA ILE A 467 -5.12 28.16 -17.15
C ILE A 467 -6.58 28.10 -16.75
N THR A 468 -7.43 27.63 -17.66
CA THR A 468 -8.86 27.46 -17.41
C THR A 468 -9.09 26.50 -16.25
N HIS A 469 -9.86 26.97 -15.28
CA HIS A 469 -10.30 26.19 -14.13
C HIS A 469 -11.78 25.83 -14.30
N PRO A 470 -12.19 24.56 -14.18
CA PRO A 470 -13.59 24.19 -14.16
C PRO A 470 -14.32 24.91 -13.03
N ALA A 471 -15.58 25.26 -13.24
CA ALA A 471 -16.43 25.78 -12.18
C ALA A 471 -16.45 24.78 -11.02
N THR A 472 -16.21 25.28 -9.79
CA THR A 472 -16.16 24.47 -8.57
C THR A 472 -17.43 23.64 -8.42
N ILE A 473 -17.29 22.32 -8.39
CA ILE A 473 -18.33 21.45 -7.85
C ILE A 473 -18.26 21.63 -6.34
N GLU A 474 -19.15 22.44 -5.77
CA GLU A 474 -19.39 22.42 -4.33
C GLU A 474 -19.70 20.98 -3.93
N ALA A 475 -18.82 20.37 -3.14
CA ALA A 475 -19.15 19.12 -2.47
C ALA A 475 -20.48 19.33 -1.74
N PRO A 476 -21.47 18.44 -1.82
CA PRO A 476 -22.76 18.67 -1.20
C PRO A 476 -22.56 18.78 0.33
N VAL A 477 -22.59 20.02 0.81
CA VAL A 477 -22.57 20.36 2.23
C VAL A 477 -24.00 20.16 2.72
N GLY A 478 -24.25 19.05 3.42
CA GLY A 478 -25.33 18.93 4.40
C GLY A 478 -26.78 18.88 3.88
N HIS A 479 -27.47 17.79 4.23
CA HIS A 479 -28.93 17.66 4.34
C HIS A 479 -29.81 18.23 3.20
N ARG A 480 -30.01 17.46 2.13
CA ARG A 480 -31.34 17.30 1.52
C ARG A 480 -31.54 15.87 1.04
N SER A 481 -32.43 15.15 1.73
CA SER A 481 -33.07 13.94 1.23
C SER A 481 -33.97 14.33 0.05
N HIS A 482 -33.43 14.36 -1.17
CA HIS A 482 -34.28 14.25 -2.36
C HIS A 482 -34.37 12.78 -2.73
N SER A 483 -35.40 12.13 -2.18
CA SER A 483 -36.00 10.94 -2.77
C SER A 483 -36.38 11.30 -4.22
N MET A 484 -35.76 10.65 -5.19
CA MET A 484 -36.30 10.65 -6.56
C MET A 484 -37.65 9.93 -6.54
N PRO A 485 -38.71 10.45 -7.17
CA PRO A 485 -39.94 9.70 -7.33
C PRO A 485 -39.68 8.55 -8.30
N VAL A 486 -40.01 7.34 -7.85
CA VAL A 486 -40.16 6.18 -8.72
C VAL A 486 -41.37 6.47 -9.62
N GLU A 487 -41.14 6.66 -10.92
CA GLU A 487 -42.22 6.67 -11.91
C GLU A 487 -42.83 5.28 -11.96
N SER A 488 -44.00 5.12 -11.34
CA SER A 488 -44.85 3.95 -11.49
C SER A 488 -45.61 4.06 -12.81
N HIS A 489 -45.24 3.23 -13.78
CA HIS A 489 -46.08 2.96 -14.95
C HIS A 489 -47.39 2.29 -14.50
N THR A 490 -48.47 3.05 -14.38
CA THR A 490 -49.83 2.51 -14.32
C THR A 490 -50.38 2.43 -15.74
N GLY A 491 -50.47 1.20 -16.27
CA GLY A 491 -51.15 0.91 -17.52
C GLY A 491 -52.66 1.11 -17.40
N THR A 492 -53.23 1.85 -18.34
CA THR A 492 -54.67 2.03 -18.51
C THR A 492 -55.22 0.94 -19.43
N HIS A 493 -56.04 0.04 -18.91
CA HIS A 493 -56.98 -0.77 -19.70
C HIS A 493 -58.28 0.01 -19.88
N PRO A 494 -58.88 0.04 -21.08
CA PRO A 494 -60.26 0.46 -21.25
C PRO A 494 -61.18 -0.76 -21.47
N LEU A 495 -62.30 -0.77 -20.73
CA LEU A 495 -63.55 -1.47 -21.01
C LEU A 495 -64.67 -0.56 -20.46
N PRO A 496 -65.91 -0.57 -21.01
CA PRO A 496 -66.63 -1.71 -21.59
C PRO A 496 -66.65 -1.79 -23.12
#